data_AF-A0A528WTD2-F1
#
_entry.id   AF-A0A528WTD2-F1
#
_cell.length_a   1.000
_cell.length_b   1.000
_cell.length_c   1.000
_cell.angle_alpha   90.00
_cell.angle_beta   90.00
_cell.angle_gamma   90.00
#
_symmetry.space_group_name_H-M   'P 1'
#
loop_
_entity.id
_entity.type
_entity.pdbx_description
1 polymer ?
#
loop_
_entity_poly.entity_id
_entity_poly.type
_entity_poly.pdbx_seq_one_letter_code
_entity_poly.pdbx_strand_id
1 'polypeptide(L)' 'MMIAASLCGASNATEFALFAQERKQALSRLIDYDAAPSHDTFSRLLRLLDPEAFGRAFAAFAAAFARA' A
#
# COMPACT_ATOMS: atom_id res chain seq x y z
N MET A 1 -6.18 -2.74 3.99
CA MET A 1 -6.66 -3.11 2.63
C MET A 1 -5.59 -3.82 1.81
N MET A 2 -4.39 -3.25 1.59
CA MET A 2 -3.38 -3.86 0.70
C MET A 2 -2.92 -5.23 1.18
N ILE A 3 -2.56 -5.36 2.46
CA ILE A 3 -2.15 -6.67 3.03
C ILE A 3 -3.24 -7.72 2.82
N ALA A 4 -4.50 -7.38 3.10
CA ALA A 4 -5.63 -8.29 2.89
C ALA A 4 -5.77 -8.68 1.40
N ALA A 5 -5.65 -7.71 0.48
CA ALA A 5 -5.70 -7.96 -0.95
C ALA A 5 -4.53 -8.85 -1.43
N SER A 6 -3.32 -8.60 -0.94
CA SER A 6 -2.12 -9.40 -1.26
C SER A 6 -2.22 -10.83 -0.76
N LEU A 7 -2.77 -11.04 0.44
CA LEU A 7 -3.08 -12.38 0.95
C LEU A 7 -4.14 -13.11 0.11
N CYS A 8 -4.99 -12.36 -0.58
CA CYS A 8 -5.97 -12.89 -1.54
C CYS A 8 -5.43 -12.95 -2.98
N GLY A 9 -4.12 -12.78 -3.19
CA GLY A 9 -3.46 -12.95 -4.49
C GLY A 9 -3.34 -11.69 -5.36
N ALA A 10 -3.77 -10.52 -4.86
CA ALA A 10 -3.54 -9.27 -5.60
C ALA A 10 -2.06 -8.87 -5.58
N SER A 11 -1.57 -8.36 -6.69
CA SER A 11 -0.15 -8.08 -6.97
C SER A 11 0.13 -6.66 -7.45
N ASN A 12 -0.90 -5.89 -7.80
CA ASN A 12 -0.73 -4.52 -8.29
C ASN A 12 -1.74 -3.52 -7.69
N ALA A 13 -1.46 -2.23 -7.85
CA ALA A 13 -2.24 -1.15 -7.24
C ALA A 13 -3.69 -1.08 -7.76
N THR A 14 -3.92 -1.46 -9.01
CA THR A 14 -5.27 -1.53 -9.59
C THR A 14 -6.11 -2.60 -8.91
N GLU A 15 -5.55 -3.79 -8.72
CA GLU A 15 -6.19 -4.88 -7.99
C GLU A 15 -6.46 -4.52 -6.53
N PHE A 16 -5.54 -3.80 -5.88
CA PHE A 16 -5.75 -3.34 -4.50
C PHE A 16 -6.91 -2.35 -4.38
N ALA A 17 -7.02 -1.41 -5.32
CA ALA A 17 -8.12 -0.46 -5.36
C ALA A 17 -9.46 -1.17 -5.60
N LEU A 18 -9.50 -2.12 -6.56
CA LEU A 18 -10.69 -2.94 -6.81
C LEU A 18 -11.07 -3.76 -5.58
N PHE A 19 -10.12 -4.44 -4.94
CA PHE A 19 -10.38 -5.20 -3.72
C PHE A 19 -10.95 -4.33 -2.60
N ALA A 20 -10.44 -3.11 -2.42
CA ALA A 20 -10.93 -2.17 -1.42
C ALA A 20 -12.36 -1.68 -1.70
N GLN A 21 -12.78 -1.61 -2.97
CA GLN A 21 -14.15 -1.31 -3.36
C GLN A 21 -15.07 -2.53 -3.10
N GLU A 22 -14.70 -3.70 -3.64
CA GLU A 22 -15.51 -4.91 -3.60
C GLU A 22 -15.65 -5.53 -2.20
N ARG A 23 -14.67 -5.31 -1.32
CA ARG A 23 -14.64 -5.87 0.05
C ARG A 23 -14.87 -4.83 1.13
N LYS A 24 -15.50 -3.69 0.81
CA LYS A 24 -15.75 -2.59 1.78
C LYS A 24 -16.38 -3.07 3.07
N GLN A 25 -17.47 -3.84 3.01
CA GLN A 25 -18.15 -4.32 4.22
C GLN A 25 -17.24 -5.15 5.15
N ALA A 26 -16.35 -5.97 4.58
CA ALA A 26 -15.42 -6.78 5.37
C ALA A 26 -14.27 -5.91 5.92
N LEU A 27 -13.72 -5.02 5.09
CA LEU A 27 -12.64 -4.12 5.47
C LEU A 27 -13.07 -3.09 6.53
N SER A 28 -14.32 -2.60 6.48
CA SER A 28 -14.90 -1.69 7.48
C SER A 28 -15.01 -2.30 8.88
N ARG A 29 -14.79 -3.60 9.05
CA ARG A 29 -14.68 -4.25 10.37
C ARG A 29 -13.28 -4.09 10.99
N LEU A 30 -12.28 -3.77 10.17
CA LEU A 30 -10.86 -3.69 10.56
C LEU A 30 -10.32 -2.27 10.49
N ILE A 31 -10.76 -1.49 9.51
CA ILE A 31 -10.31 -0.12 9.25
C ILE A 31 -11.50 0.75 8.86
N ASP A 32 -11.55 1.98 9.37
CA ASP A 32 -12.56 2.96 8.95
C ASP A 32 -12.08 3.74 7.72
N TYR A 33 -12.93 3.83 6.68
CA TYR A 33 -12.66 4.61 5.48
C TYR A 33 -13.93 4.87 4.67
N ASP A 34 -14.07 6.12 4.18
CA ASP A 34 -15.23 6.55 3.41
C ASP A 34 -15.23 5.97 1.99
N ALA A 35 -14.10 6.07 1.30
CA ALA A 35 -13.95 5.65 -0.09
C ALA A 35 -12.66 4.86 -0.29
N ALA A 36 -12.71 3.84 -1.15
CA ALA A 36 -11.53 3.09 -1.52
C ALA A 36 -10.49 4.04 -2.15
N PRO A 37 -9.23 4.05 -1.66
CA PRO A 37 -8.17 4.82 -2.27
C PRO A 37 -7.96 4.44 -3.74
N SER A 38 -7.67 5.44 -4.57
CA SER A 38 -7.35 5.22 -5.99
C SER A 38 -6.09 4.36 -6.15
N HIS A 39 -6.03 3.59 -7.23
CA HIS A 39 -4.84 2.84 -7.62
C HIS A 39 -3.61 3.74 -7.81
N ASP A 40 -3.80 5.02 -8.13
CA ASP A 40 -2.71 5.98 -8.29
C ASP A 40 -2.21 6.58 -6.96
N THR A 41 -2.78 6.18 -5.81
CA THR A 41 -2.39 6.72 -4.49
C THR A 41 -0.89 6.54 -4.23
N PHE A 42 -0.33 5.39 -4.59
CA PHE A 42 1.10 5.10 -4.43
C PHE A 42 1.95 6.00 -5.32
N SER A 43 1.62 6.08 -6.61
CA SER A 43 2.35 6.91 -7.56
C SER A 43 2.36 8.38 -7.14
N ARG A 44 1.21 8.91 -6.69
CA ARG A 44 1.12 10.29 -6.20
C ARG A 44 1.98 10.51 -4.96
N LEU A 45 1.90 9.60 -3.99
CA LEU A 45 2.71 9.70 -2.77
C LEU A 45 4.20 9.69 -3.11
N LEU A 46 4.65 8.73 -3.92
CA LEU A 46 6.05 8.59 -4.29
C LEU A 46 6.58 9.80 -5.06
N ARG A 47 5.76 10.47 -5.89
CA ARG A 47 6.13 11.72 -6.58
C ARG A 47 6.31 12.91 -5.63
N LEU A 48 5.71 12.87 -4.43
CA LEU A 48 5.82 13.94 -3.44
C LEU A 48 7.02 13.76 -2.50
N LEU A 49 7.63 12.58 -2.48
CA LEU A 49 8.79 12.30 -1.64
C LEU A 49 10.07 12.86 -2.28
N ASP A 50 10.96 13.37 -1.43
CA ASP A 50 12.35 13.63 -1.84
C ASP A 50 13.01 12.28 -2.18
N PRO A 51 13.46 12.09 -3.44
CA PRO A 51 13.95 10.80 -3.91
C PRO A 51 15.25 10.37 -3.21
N GLU A 52 16.11 11.32 -2.87
CA GLU A 52 17.40 11.06 -2.23
C GLU A 52 17.22 10.69 -0.77
N ALA A 53 16.35 11.40 -0.05
CA ALA A 53 15.99 11.07 1.33
C ALA A 53 15.30 9.71 1.42
N PHE A 54 14.36 9.44 0.51
CA PHE A 54 13.69 8.15 0.45
C PHE A 54 14.66 7.00 0.17
N GLY A 55 15.58 7.17 -0.80
CA GLY A 55 16.59 6.16 -1.14
C GLY A 55 17.47 5.79 0.05
N ARG A 56 17.97 6.79 0.80
CA ARG A 56 18.75 6.55 2.03
C ARG A 56 17.97 5.80 3.10
N ALA A 57 16.73 6.22 3.36
CA ALA A 57 15.87 5.59 4.36
C ALA A 57 15.54 4.14 3.98
N PHE A 58 15.22 3.89 2.71
CA PHE A 58 14.90 2.57 2.19
C PHE A 58 16.10 1.62 2.25
N ALA A 59 17.29 2.08 1.87
CA ALA A 59 18.51 1.29 1.97
C ALA A 59 18.83 0.89 3.42
N ALA A 60 18.68 1.84 4.37
CA ALA A 60 18.87 1.57 5.79
C ALA A 60 17.87 0.52 6.31
N PHE A 61 16.59 0.66 5.94
CA PHE A 61 15.55 -0.31 6.25
C PHE A 61 15.89 -1.71 5.70
N ALA A 62 16.22 -1.81 4.41
CA ALA A 62 16.51 -3.09 3.76
C ALA A 62 17.73 -3.79 4.40
N ALA A 63 18.78 -3.03 4.74
CA ALA A 63 19.95 -3.56 5.42
C ALA A 63 19.62 -4.09 6.82
N ALA A 64 18.72 -3.42 7.55
CA ALA A 64 18.26 -3.88 8.86
C ALA A 64 17.36 -5.12 8.74
N PHE A 65 16.43 -5.11 7.78
CA PHE A 65 15.51 -6.21 7.52
C PHE A 65 16.24 -7.51 7.12
N ALA A 66 17.30 -7.41 6.31
CA ALA A 66 18.11 -8.57 5.91
C ALA A 66 18.86 -9.26 7.08
N ARG A 67 18.93 -8.61 8.24
CA ARG A 67 19.55 -9.17 9.46
C ARG A 67 18.52 -9.72 10.46
N ALA A 68 17.24 -9.47 10.26
CA ALA A 68 16.15 -9.92 11.12
C ALA A 68 15.70 -11.33 10.72
#